data_AF-A0A558D0E0-F1
#
_entry.id   AF-A0A558D0E0-F1
#
_cell.length_a   1.000
_cell.length_b   1.000
_cell.length_c   1.000
_cell.angle_alpha   90.00
_cell.angle_beta   90.00
_cell.angle_gamma   90.00
#
_symmetry.space_group_name_H-M   'P 1'
#
loop_
_entity.id
_entity.type
_entity.pdbx_description
1 polymer ?
#
loop_
_entity_poly.entity_id
_entity_poly.type
_entity_poly.pdbx_seq_one_letter_code
_entity_poly.pdbx_strand_id
1 'polypeptide(L)'
;MTSTPSPDSARPAEAPRPGTEGRREQLGRDGAARRGSGRQKHDSKITVYVSGEELVAMEQARLALRATYGLAIDRGRLVREAVAVLLADFEQHGSESVLVQRLREGQLDIEEASGS
;
A
#
# COMPACT_ATOMS: atom_id res chain seq x y z
N MET A 1 -35.03 -7.22 54.23
CA MET A 1 -36.43 -6.76 54.28
C MET A 1 -36.48 -5.37 53.66
N THR A 2 -37.38 -5.18 52.69
CA THR A 2 -37.96 -3.91 52.16
C THR A 2 -37.02 -2.84 51.61
N SER A 3 -37.21 -2.19 50.46
CA SER A 3 -38.21 -2.24 49.38
C SER A 3 -37.67 -1.41 48.21
N THR A 4 -38.02 -1.77 46.98
CA THR A 4 -37.97 -0.89 45.78
C THR A 4 -39.02 0.24 45.92
N PRO A 5 -38.87 1.36 45.18
CA PRO A 5 -39.69 1.47 43.97
C PRO A 5 -39.00 2.16 42.77
N SER A 6 -39.43 1.77 41.57
CA SER A 6 -39.28 2.51 40.30
C SER A 6 -40.44 3.51 40.13
N PRO A 7 -40.32 4.52 39.25
CA PRO A 7 -40.91 4.43 37.90
C PRO A 7 -40.02 5.08 36.80
N ASP A 8 -39.89 4.44 35.64
CA ASP A 8 -40.61 4.74 34.39
C ASP A 8 -40.36 6.15 33.84
N SER A 9 -39.64 6.24 32.71
CA SER A 9 -40.19 6.82 31.47
C SER A 9 -39.14 7.16 30.42
N ALA A 10 -39.51 6.80 29.19
CA ALA A 10 -39.22 7.51 27.96
C ALA A 10 -37.79 7.47 27.39
N ARG A 11 -37.62 6.53 26.46
CA ARG A 11 -36.78 6.69 25.28
C ARG A 11 -37.54 7.57 24.26
N PRO A 12 -36.92 8.60 23.70
CA PRO A 12 -37.20 8.98 22.31
C PRO A 12 -35.98 8.69 21.43
N ALA A 13 -36.23 8.01 20.32
CA ALA A 13 -35.29 7.87 19.22
C ALA A 13 -35.03 9.24 18.58
N GLU A 14 -33.77 9.68 18.52
CA GLU A 14 -33.36 10.84 17.73
C GLU A 14 -32.79 10.35 16.38
N ALA A 15 -33.49 10.72 15.31
CA ALA A 15 -33.12 10.44 13.92
C ALA A 15 -31.87 11.23 13.49
N PRO A 16 -31.05 10.71 12.55
CA PRO A 16 -29.93 11.46 11.99
C PRO A 16 -30.46 12.56 11.05
N ARG A 17 -30.09 13.81 11.33
CA ARG A 17 -30.42 14.98 10.50
C ARG A 17 -29.49 14.99 9.27
N PRO A 18 -30.00 15.08 8.03
CA PRO A 18 -29.19 15.31 6.85
C PRO A 18 -28.97 16.82 6.66
N GLY A 19 -27.76 17.24 6.30
CA GLY A 19 -27.51 18.58 5.77
C GLY A 19 -26.22 19.23 6.25
N THR A 20 -25.16 19.10 5.44
CA THR A 20 -24.28 20.21 5.03
C THR A 20 -23.35 19.72 3.90
N GLU A 21 -23.93 19.11 2.86
CA GLU A 21 -23.31 19.13 1.53
C GLU A 21 -23.62 20.50 0.92
N GLY A 22 -22.60 21.29 0.57
CA GLY A 22 -22.81 22.56 -0.15
C GLY A 22 -21.93 23.75 0.18
N ARG A 23 -20.83 23.59 0.95
CA ARG A 23 -19.89 24.73 1.15
C ARG A 23 -18.41 24.33 1.31
N ARG A 24 -17.92 23.47 0.40
CA ARG A 24 -16.47 23.26 0.20
C ARG A 24 -16.08 23.26 -1.28
N GLU A 25 -16.92 23.84 -2.13
CA GLU A 25 -16.55 24.20 -3.49
C GLU A 25 -16.33 25.71 -3.51
N GLN A 26 -15.22 26.16 -4.10
CA GLN A 26 -14.74 27.55 -4.18
C GLN A 26 -13.85 27.95 -3.00
N LEU A 27 -12.55 27.64 -3.12
CA LEU A 27 -11.40 28.52 -2.85
C LEU A 27 -10.13 27.67 -2.93
N GLY A 28 -9.43 27.71 -4.08
CA GLY A 28 -8.13 27.05 -4.24
C GLY A 28 -7.88 26.47 -5.63
N ARG A 29 -8.16 27.23 -6.68
CA ARG A 29 -7.84 26.89 -8.07
C ARG A 29 -6.48 27.53 -8.42
N ASP A 30 -5.39 27.16 -7.72
CA ASP A 30 -4.01 27.49 -8.13
C ASP A 30 -3.00 26.67 -7.33
N GLY A 31 -2.40 25.69 -8.00
CA GLY A 31 -1.43 24.78 -7.39
C GLY A 31 -1.41 23.49 -8.17
N ALA A 32 -0.79 23.55 -9.36
CA ALA A 32 -0.42 22.45 -10.25
C ALA A 32 -0.98 21.11 -9.82
N ALA A 33 -2.02 20.64 -10.51
CA ALA A 33 -2.50 19.27 -10.44
C ALA A 33 -1.30 18.34 -10.62
N ARG A 34 -0.68 17.94 -9.50
CA ARG A 34 0.24 16.82 -9.42
C ARG A 34 -0.63 15.66 -9.82
N ARG A 35 -0.59 15.31 -11.11
CA ARG A 35 -1.29 14.16 -11.68
C ARG A 35 -0.97 12.98 -10.76
N GLY A 36 -1.89 12.68 -9.84
CA GLY A 36 -1.82 11.47 -9.06
C GLY A 36 -1.80 10.36 -10.09
N SER A 37 -0.73 9.55 -10.10
CA SER A 37 -0.66 8.34 -10.90
C SER A 37 -2.01 7.65 -10.78
N GLY A 38 -2.70 7.47 -11.90
CA GLY A 38 -4.07 6.98 -11.95
C GLY A 38 -4.22 5.80 -11.01
N ARG A 39 -5.23 5.86 -10.13
CA ARG A 39 -5.55 4.77 -9.22
C ARG A 39 -6.03 3.59 -10.05
N GLN A 40 -5.10 2.78 -10.54
CA GLN A 40 -5.41 1.46 -11.07
C GLN A 40 -6.07 0.68 -9.93
N LYS A 41 -7.32 0.29 -10.13
CA LYS A 41 -8.05 -0.51 -9.15
C LYS A 41 -7.45 -1.91 -9.21
N HIS A 42 -6.68 -2.27 -8.19
CA HIS A 42 -6.30 -3.64 -7.91
C HIS A 42 -7.40 -4.27 -7.04
N ASP A 43 -7.84 -5.48 -7.40
CA ASP A 43 -8.84 -6.25 -6.66
C ASP A 43 -8.29 -6.87 -5.38
N SER A 44 -6.98 -7.11 -5.37
CA SER A 44 -6.25 -7.81 -4.31
C SER A 44 -5.10 -6.97 -3.76
N LYS A 45 -4.80 -7.15 -2.48
CA LYS A 45 -3.68 -6.48 -1.79
C LYS A 45 -2.77 -7.52 -1.13
N ILE A 46 -1.48 -7.33 -1.27
CA ILE A 46 -0.44 -7.99 -0.47
C ILE A 46 0.17 -6.98 0.49
N THR A 47 0.67 -7.45 1.63
CA THR A 47 1.45 -6.65 2.58
C THR A 47 2.84 -7.25 2.65
N VAL A 48 3.86 -6.41 2.46
CA VAL A 48 5.27 -6.82 2.50
C VAL A 48 5.95 -6.06 3.62
N TYR A 49 6.68 -6.79 4.47
CA TYR A 49 7.57 -6.23 5.47
C TYR A 49 8.96 -6.08 4.83
N VAL A 50 9.56 -4.92 5.04
CA VAL A 50 10.91 -4.59 4.54
C VAL A 50 11.72 -4.05 5.71
N SER A 51 13.02 -4.25 5.65
CA SER A 51 13.95 -3.64 6.60
C SER A 51 14.00 -2.12 6.41
N GLY A 52 14.57 -1.42 7.41
CA GLY A 52 14.80 0.02 7.30
C GLY A 52 15.73 0.38 6.13
N GLU A 53 16.76 -0.44 5.90
CA GLU A 53 17.72 -0.24 4.81
C GLU A 53 17.08 -0.41 3.44
N GLU A 54 16.25 -1.45 3.27
CA GLU A 54 15.50 -1.68 2.04
C GLU A 54 14.53 -0.54 1.74
N LEU A 55 13.83 -0.02 2.76
CA LEU A 55 12.96 1.14 2.60
C LEU A 55 13.72 2.37 2.12
N VAL A 56 14.91 2.63 2.69
CA VAL A 56 15.78 3.74 2.26
C VAL A 56 16.23 3.55 0.82
N ALA A 57 16.68 2.35 0.44
CA ALA A 57 17.09 2.03 -0.92
C ALA A 57 15.95 2.26 -1.93
N MET A 58 14.72 1.86 -1.60
CA MET A 58 13.54 2.13 -2.43
C MET A 58 13.30 3.63 -2.61
N GLU A 59 13.39 4.43 -1.55
CA GLU A 59 13.18 5.88 -1.65
C GLU A 59 14.27 6.58 -2.47
N GLN A 60 15.53 6.16 -2.32
CA GLN A 60 16.63 6.63 -3.16
C GLN A 60 16.37 6.30 -4.64
N ALA A 61 15.93 5.08 -4.95
CA ALA A 61 15.57 4.69 -6.31
C ALA A 61 14.43 5.56 -6.87
N ARG A 62 13.37 5.84 -6.09
CA ARG A 62 12.29 6.75 -6.53
C ARG A 62 12.80 8.15 -6.84
N LEU A 63 13.68 8.70 -6.01
CA LEU A 63 14.26 10.03 -6.23
C LEU A 63 15.14 10.03 -7.49
N ALA A 64 15.96 9.01 -7.70
CA ALA A 64 16.78 8.85 -8.90
C ALA A 64 15.93 8.76 -10.17
N LEU A 65 14.85 7.97 -10.15
CA LEU A 65 13.92 7.86 -11.28
C LEU A 65 13.28 9.19 -11.64
N ARG A 66 12.90 9.99 -10.64
CA ARG A 66 12.34 11.32 -10.84
C ARG A 66 13.38 12.31 -11.36
N ALA A 67 14.60 12.30 -10.82
CA ALA A 67 15.65 13.23 -11.19
C ALA A 67 16.19 12.98 -12.61
N THR A 68 16.45 11.72 -12.94
CA THR A 68 17.10 11.35 -14.20
C THR A 68 16.10 11.20 -15.35
N TYR A 69 14.92 10.62 -15.09
CA TYR A 69 13.96 10.27 -16.14
C TYR A 69 12.63 11.03 -16.04
N GLY A 70 12.46 11.92 -15.04
CA GLY A 70 11.21 12.64 -14.83
C GLY A 70 10.05 11.75 -14.34
N LEU A 71 10.32 10.50 -13.94
CA LEU A 71 9.31 9.53 -13.56
C LEU A 71 8.94 9.66 -12.08
N ALA A 72 7.85 10.37 -11.80
CA ALA A 72 7.28 10.46 -10.46
C ALA A 72 6.38 9.24 -10.16
N ILE A 73 6.92 8.26 -9.44
CA ILE A 73 6.19 7.03 -9.06
C ILE A 73 6.10 6.90 -7.53
N ASP A 74 5.08 6.17 -7.07
CA ASP A 74 4.95 5.74 -5.67
C ASP A 74 5.62 4.39 -5.42
N ARG A 75 5.78 4.02 -4.13
CA ARG A 75 6.37 2.74 -3.71
C ARG A 75 5.60 1.53 -4.26
N GLY A 76 4.27 1.59 -4.25
CA GLY A 76 3.44 0.49 -4.73
C GLY A 76 3.60 0.27 -6.22
N ARG A 77 3.70 1.35 -7.00
CA ARG A 77 4.02 1.24 -8.43
C ARG A 77 5.42 0.66 -8.66
N LEU A 78 6.45 1.12 -7.95
CA LEU A 78 7.80 0.57 -8.06
C LEU A 78 7.83 -0.95 -7.83
N VAL A 79 7.19 -1.42 -6.76
CA VAL A 79 7.12 -2.86 -6.44
C VAL A 79 6.37 -3.64 -7.52
N ARG A 80 5.23 -3.11 -8.02
CA ARG A 80 4.47 -3.80 -9.07
C ARG A 80 5.26 -3.93 -10.37
N GLU A 81 5.98 -2.90 -10.80
CA GLU A 81 6.84 -2.98 -11.99
C GLU A 81 7.97 -4.01 -11.79
N ALA A 82 8.62 -4.00 -10.62
CA ALA A 82 9.67 -4.97 -10.31
C ALA A 82 9.15 -6.43 -10.34
N VAL A 83 7.97 -6.67 -9.76
CA VAL A 83 7.32 -7.98 -9.80
C VAL A 83 6.97 -8.38 -11.24
N ALA A 84 6.41 -7.47 -12.03
CA ALA A 84 6.06 -7.75 -13.42
C ALA A 84 7.29 -8.13 -14.25
N VAL A 85 8.41 -7.42 -14.08
CA VAL A 85 9.69 -7.75 -14.76
C VAL A 85 10.18 -9.15 -14.37
N LEU A 86 10.15 -9.49 -13.08
CA LEU A 86 10.58 -10.81 -12.61
C LEU A 86 9.68 -11.94 -13.11
N LEU A 87 8.36 -11.72 -13.17
CA LEU A 87 7.43 -12.71 -13.69
C LEU A 87 7.60 -12.91 -15.20
N ALA A 88 7.82 -11.84 -15.95
CA ALA A 88 8.10 -11.92 -17.39
C ALA A 88 9.41 -12.67 -17.66
N ASP A 89 10.45 -12.42 -16.87
CA ASP A 89 11.73 -13.16 -16.95
C ASP A 89 11.51 -14.65 -16.68
N PHE A 90 10.73 -14.99 -15.66
CA PHE A 90 10.41 -16.38 -15.35
C PHE A 90 9.58 -17.07 -16.45
N GLU A 91 8.60 -16.38 -17.03
CA GLU A 91 7.81 -16.92 -18.13
C GLU A 91 8.67 -17.21 -19.37
N GLN A 92 9.66 -16.36 -19.65
CA GLN A 92 10.54 -16.50 -20.80
C GLN A 92 11.64 -17.54 -20.61
N HIS A 93 12.27 -17.59 -19.43
CA HIS A 93 13.49 -18.39 -19.18
C HIS A 93 13.26 -19.60 -18.26
N GLY A 94 12.10 -19.71 -17.62
CA GLY A 94 11.76 -20.83 -16.75
C GLY A 94 12.79 -21.04 -15.63
N SER A 95 13.43 -22.22 -15.61
CA SER A 95 14.40 -22.61 -14.59
C SER A 95 15.70 -21.81 -14.59
N GLU A 96 15.98 -21.12 -15.69
CA GLU A 96 17.18 -20.28 -15.84
C GLU A 96 16.94 -18.83 -15.42
N SER A 97 15.71 -18.47 -15.01
CA SER A 97 15.37 -17.10 -14.62
C SER A 97 16.12 -16.62 -13.39
N VAL A 98 16.26 -15.29 -13.28
CA VAL A 98 16.89 -14.65 -12.12
C VAL A 98 16.13 -14.97 -10.83
N LEU A 99 14.80 -15.11 -10.92
CA LEU A 99 13.95 -15.47 -9.79
C LEU A 99 14.30 -16.86 -9.24
N VAL A 100 14.44 -17.86 -10.11
CA VAL A 100 14.76 -19.24 -9.70
C VAL A 100 16.17 -19.33 -9.12
N GLN A 101 17.14 -18.65 -9.74
CA GLN A 101 18.53 -18.62 -9.24
C GLN A 101 18.59 -18.03 -7.82
N ARG A 102 17.99 -16.86 -7.60
CA ARG A 102 17.99 -16.19 -6.29
C ARG A 102 17.25 -16.97 -5.22
N LEU A 103 16.14 -17.61 -5.55
CA LEU A 103 15.41 -18.42 -4.57
C LEU A 103 16.19 -19.67 -4.16
N ARG A 104 16.95 -20.28 -5.08
CA ARG A 104 17.84 -21.39 -4.75
C ARG A 104 19.01 -20.95 -3.86
N GLU A 105 19.61 -19.81 -4.14
CA GLU A 105 20.67 -19.22 -3.32
C GLU A 105 20.14 -18.86 -1.92
N GLY A 106 19.00 -18.15 -1.84
CA GLY A 106 18.41 -17.74 -0.57
C GLY A 106 17.82 -18.89 0.27
N GLN A 107 17.51 -20.04 -0.34
CA GLN A 107 17.17 -21.25 0.42
C GLN A 107 18.36 -21.74 1.25
N LEU A 108 19.59 -21.59 0.76
CA LEU A 108 20.80 -21.98 1.49
C LEU A 108 21.01 -21.09 2.73
N ASP A 109 20.73 -19.79 2.61
CA ASP A 109 20.84 -18.84 3.73
C ASP A 109 19.80 -19.10 4.85
N ILE A 110 18.61 -19.59 4.48
CA ILE A 110 17.53 -19.90 5.43
C ILE A 110 17.82 -21.21 6.19
N GLU A 111 18.45 -22.19 5.54
CA GLU A 111 18.83 -23.46 6.16
C GLU A 111 19.95 -23.29 7.19
N GLU A 112 20.93 -22.41 6.94
CA GLU A 112 21.97 -22.07 7.93
C GLU A 112 21.41 -21.34 9.16
N ALA A 113 20.42 -20.46 8.97
CA ALA A 113 19.76 -19.74 10.07
C ALA A 113 18.82 -20.61 10.91
N SER A 114 18.30 -21.71 10.34
CA SER A 114 17.40 -22.65 11.04
C SER A 114 18.13 -23.83 11.68
N GLY A 115 19.43 -23.99 11.42
CA GLY A 115 20.28 -25.06 11.95
C GLY A 115 21.08 -24.72 13.22
N SER A 116 20.79 -23.57 13.86
CA SER A 116 21.42 -23.15 15.13
C SER A 116 20.43 -23.13 16.29
#